data_AF-A0A0K1PLG1-F1
#
_entry.id   AF-A0A0K1PLG1-F1
#
_cell.length_a   1.000
_cell.length_b   1.000
_cell.length_c   1.000
_cell.angle_alpha   90.00
_cell.angle_beta   90.00
_cell.angle_gamma   90.00
#
_symmetry.space_group_name_H-M   'P 1'
#
loop_
_entity.id
_entity.type
_entity.pdbx_description
1 polymer ?
#
loop_
_entity_poly.entity_id
_entity_poly.type
_entity_poly.pdbx_seq_one_letter_code
_entity_poly.pdbx_strand_id
1 'polypeptide(L)'
;MSSGIVSAIQAISVGSTFDVSAVPSNDPSNANGVDATKFIKALRAKDEGDAANGCPAAPAKDTDGDGVKDTFIAVQAGTPVCFEVIPNKNTTVPPTDVPQFYNAFIDVIGAPGNIQLDRRSVLFLVPPDVTVK
;
A
#
# COMPACT_ATOMS: atom_id res chain seq x y z
N MET A 1 -15.39 2.18 32.99
CA MET A 1 -14.75 1.06 32.29
C MET A 1 -13.26 1.37 32.12
N SER A 2 -12.41 0.55 32.73
CA SER A 2 -11.03 0.19 32.36
C SER A 2 -9.96 1.24 31.97
N SER A 3 -9.61 2.20 32.83
CA SER A 3 -8.32 2.92 32.66
C SER A 3 -7.11 1.96 32.70
N GLY A 4 -7.15 0.95 33.58
CA GLY A 4 -6.08 -0.04 33.71
C GLY A 4 -5.90 -0.97 32.50
N ILE A 5 -6.98 -1.37 31.82
CA ILE A 5 -6.88 -2.20 30.60
C ILE A 5 -6.40 -1.34 29.43
N VAL A 6 -6.87 -0.10 29.31
CA VAL A 6 -6.40 0.82 28.27
C VAL A 6 -4.90 1.12 28.45
N SER A 7 -4.45 1.41 29.67
CA SER A 7 -3.02 1.61 29.96
C SER A 7 -2.18 0.35 29.76
N ALA A 8 -2.70 -0.84 30.05
CA ALA A 8 -2.00 -2.10 29.79
C ALA A 8 -1.91 -2.44 28.29
N ILE A 9 -2.98 -2.21 27.52
CA ILE A 9 -2.98 -2.36 26.05
C ILE A 9 -2.01 -1.34 25.43
N GLN A 10 -2.00 -0.10 25.93
CA GLN A 10 -1.09 0.94 25.48
C GLN A 10 0.37 0.60 25.83
N ALA A 11 0.65 0.05 27.02
CA ALA A 11 1.99 -0.40 27.42
C ALA A 11 2.50 -1.59 26.58
N ILE A 12 1.62 -2.52 26.19
CA ILE A 12 1.97 -3.61 25.26
C ILE A 12 2.27 -3.04 23.87
N SER A 13 1.49 -2.05 23.41
CA SER A 13 1.67 -1.47 22.09
C SER A 13 2.99 -0.70 21.93
N VAL A 14 3.44 0.06 22.94
CA VAL A 14 4.65 0.92 22.84
C VAL A 14 5.97 0.12 22.70
N GLY A 15 5.97 -1.16 23.09
CA GLY A 15 7.11 -2.08 22.90
C GLY A 15 6.90 -3.14 21.82
N SER A 16 5.72 -3.19 21.18
CA SER A 16 5.43 -4.19 20.16
C SER A 16 6.07 -3.81 18.83
N THR A 17 6.64 -4.80 18.17
CA THR A 17 7.15 -4.68 16.81
C THR A 17 6.28 -5.49 15.86
N PHE A 18 6.03 -4.96 14.67
CA PHE A 18 5.26 -5.60 13.62
C PHE A 18 6.09 -5.71 12.35
N ASP A 19 5.94 -6.81 11.63
CA ASP A 19 6.29 -6.81 10.22
C ASP A 19 5.17 -6.10 9.47
N VAL A 20 5.51 -5.13 8.62
CA VAL A 20 4.54 -4.24 7.99
C VAL A 20 4.64 -4.37 6.47
N SER A 21 3.58 -4.87 5.86
CA SER A 21 3.49 -5.09 4.41
C SER A 21 2.44 -4.16 3.80
N ALA A 22 2.60 -3.83 2.52
CA ALA A 22 1.57 -3.17 1.74
C ALA A 22 0.99 -4.13 0.70
N VAL A 23 -0.33 -4.23 0.62
CA VAL A 23 -1.04 -5.14 -0.30
C VAL A 23 -2.06 -4.34 -1.10
N PRO A 24 -2.09 -4.47 -2.44
CA PRO A 24 -3.08 -3.80 -3.25
C PRO A 24 -4.43 -4.55 -3.20
N SER A 25 -5.53 -3.81 -3.17
CA SER A 25 -6.89 -4.35 -3.34
C SER A 25 -7.69 -3.52 -4.34
N ASN A 26 -8.56 -4.17 -5.12
CA ASN A 26 -9.34 -3.51 -6.16
C ASN A 26 -10.54 -2.77 -5.56
N ASP A 27 -10.92 -1.63 -6.15
CA ASP A 27 -12.23 -1.05 -5.93
C ASP A 27 -13.28 -1.78 -6.79
N PRO A 28 -14.24 -2.52 -6.20
CA PRO A 28 -15.25 -3.24 -6.95
C PRO A 28 -16.23 -2.32 -7.69
N SER A 29 -16.25 -1.01 -7.38
CA SER A 29 -17.09 -0.02 -8.06
C SER A 29 -16.48 0.49 -9.38
N ASN A 30 -15.27 0.07 -9.73
CA ASN A 30 -14.63 0.42 -10.99
C ASN A 30 -15.51 0.05 -12.19
N ALA A 31 -15.64 1.00 -13.13
CA ALA A 31 -16.43 0.83 -14.33
C ALA A 31 -15.99 -0.44 -15.10
N ASN A 32 -16.98 -1.15 -15.66
CA ASN A 32 -16.79 -2.39 -16.41
C ASN A 32 -16.08 -3.52 -15.62
N GLY A 33 -16.05 -3.43 -14.28
CA GLY A 33 -15.41 -4.45 -13.43
C GLY A 33 -13.89 -4.48 -13.58
N VAL A 34 -13.27 -3.37 -14.00
CA VAL A 34 -11.82 -3.28 -14.16
C VAL A 34 -11.13 -3.51 -12.82
N ASP A 35 -10.15 -4.40 -12.83
CA ASP A 35 -9.24 -4.62 -11.72
C ASP A 35 -8.07 -3.62 -11.76
N ALA A 36 -8.18 -2.55 -10.98
CA ALA A 36 -7.18 -1.49 -10.94
C ALA A 36 -5.84 -1.94 -10.33
N THR A 37 -5.81 -3.08 -9.61
CA THR A 37 -4.53 -3.63 -9.11
C THR A 37 -3.60 -4.01 -10.25
N LYS A 38 -4.12 -4.25 -11.47
CA LYS A 38 -3.32 -4.53 -12.67
C LYS A 38 -2.45 -3.36 -13.11
N PHE A 39 -2.77 -2.13 -12.69
CA PHE A 39 -1.94 -0.95 -12.91
C PHE A 39 -0.78 -0.82 -11.92
N ILE A 40 -0.69 -1.69 -10.92
CA ILE A 40 0.41 -1.74 -9.95
C ILE A 40 1.33 -2.89 -10.33
N LYS A 41 2.62 -2.59 -10.50
CA LYS A 41 3.64 -3.61 -10.75
C LYS A 41 4.09 -4.24 -9.44
N ALA A 42 4.43 -3.39 -8.47
CA ALA A 42 4.90 -3.78 -7.15
C ALA A 42 4.64 -2.64 -6.14
N LEU A 43 4.62 -2.98 -4.86
CA LEU A 43 4.63 -2.03 -3.75
C LEU A 43 5.96 -2.14 -3.02
N ARG A 44 6.80 -1.10 -3.14
CA ARG A 44 8.14 -1.12 -2.57
C ARG A 44 8.14 -0.50 -1.19
N ALA A 45 8.60 -1.24 -0.18
CA ALA A 45 9.04 -0.70 1.10
C ALA A 45 10.30 0.15 0.87
N LYS A 46 10.22 1.45 1.17
CA LYS A 46 11.38 2.36 1.08
C LYS A 46 12.29 2.17 2.29
N ASP A 47 13.05 1.07 2.31
CA ASP A 47 13.95 0.70 3.40
C ASP A 47 15.10 1.68 3.61
N GLU A 48 15.44 2.43 2.57
CA GLU A 48 16.35 3.57 2.63
C GLU A 48 15.81 4.76 3.46
N GLY A 49 14.52 4.76 3.79
CA GLY A 49 13.83 5.88 4.44
C GLY A 49 13.38 6.97 3.47
N ASP A 50 12.60 7.92 3.98
CA ASP A 50 12.12 9.09 3.24
C ASP A 50 11.97 10.28 4.18
N ALA A 51 13.04 11.08 4.29
CA ALA A 51 13.06 12.26 5.15
C ALA A 51 12.02 13.32 4.74
N ALA A 52 11.69 13.43 3.45
CA ALA A 52 10.70 14.40 2.97
C ALA A 52 9.28 14.05 3.44
N ASN A 53 9.00 12.76 3.64
CA ASN A 53 7.73 12.24 4.11
C ASN A 53 7.76 11.79 5.59
N GLY A 54 8.87 12.02 6.30
CA GLY A 54 9.00 11.73 7.73
C GLY A 54 9.19 10.25 8.09
N CYS A 55 9.58 9.41 7.15
CA CYS A 55 9.82 7.98 7.37
C CYS A 55 11.32 7.72 7.62
N PRO A 56 11.73 7.19 8.78
CA PRO A 56 13.12 6.76 8.99
C PRO A 56 13.46 5.53 8.13
N ALA A 57 14.75 5.28 7.94
CA ALA A 57 15.22 4.02 7.37
C ALA A 57 14.87 2.85 8.32
N ALA A 58 14.43 1.74 7.75
CA ALA A 58 14.05 0.55 8.49
C ALA A 58 14.32 -0.69 7.62
N PRO A 59 14.75 -1.82 8.20
CA PRO A 59 15.02 -3.02 7.44
C PRO A 59 13.76 -3.53 6.75
N ALA A 60 13.87 -3.93 5.49
CA ALA A 60 12.80 -4.58 4.74
C ALA A 60 13.29 -5.84 4.03
N LYS A 61 12.32 -6.68 3.67
CA LYS A 61 12.51 -7.96 2.99
C LYS A 61 11.51 -8.06 1.83
N ASP A 62 11.95 -8.73 0.77
CA ASP A 62 11.11 -9.24 -0.31
C ASP A 62 10.44 -10.54 0.17
N THR A 63 9.12 -10.53 0.31
CA THR A 63 8.35 -11.64 0.86
C THR A 63 7.60 -12.43 -0.20
N ASP A 64 7.33 -11.86 -1.37
CA ASP A 64 6.66 -12.53 -2.49
C ASP A 64 7.63 -13.06 -3.57
N GLY A 65 8.91 -12.69 -3.50
CA GLY A 65 9.99 -13.17 -4.35
C GLY A 65 10.08 -12.47 -5.71
N ASP A 66 9.45 -11.29 -5.89
CA ASP A 66 9.45 -10.56 -7.15
C ASP A 66 10.72 -9.70 -7.39
N GLY A 67 11.64 -9.68 -6.42
CA GLY A 67 12.87 -8.90 -6.44
C GLY A 67 12.74 -7.48 -5.89
N VAL A 68 11.55 -7.09 -5.40
CA VAL A 68 11.25 -5.82 -4.76
C VAL A 68 10.95 -6.07 -3.29
N LYS A 69 11.60 -5.34 -2.39
CA LYS A 69 11.27 -5.44 -0.96
C LYS A 69 9.89 -4.85 -0.71
N ASP A 70 8.99 -5.62 -0.13
CA ASP A 70 7.57 -5.27 0.06
C ASP A 70 7.14 -5.18 1.53
N THR A 71 8.00 -5.65 2.46
CA THR A 71 7.66 -5.77 3.88
C THR A 71 8.78 -5.23 4.76
N PHE A 72 8.47 -4.23 5.58
CA PHE A 72 9.34 -3.80 6.67
C PHE A 72 9.33 -4.82 7.81
N ILE A 73 10.48 -5.02 8.45
CA ILE A 73 10.66 -6.04 9.49
C ILE A 73 10.80 -5.38 10.87
N ALA A 74 10.10 -5.92 11.85
CA ALA A 74 10.17 -5.51 13.25
C ALA A 74 10.01 -3.99 13.48
N VAL A 75 9.07 -3.36 12.78
CA VAL A 75 8.72 -1.94 12.93
C VAL A 75 8.09 -1.72 14.29
N GLN A 76 8.71 -0.89 15.13
CA GLN A 76 8.14 -0.52 16.41
C GLN A 76 6.85 0.29 16.21
N ALA A 77 5.80 -0.05 16.95
CA ALA A 77 4.54 0.67 16.88
C ALA A 77 4.73 2.19 17.06
N GLY A 78 4.07 2.97 16.22
CA GLY A 78 4.24 4.44 16.18
C GLY A 78 5.38 4.91 15.27
N THR A 79 6.23 4.03 14.76
CA THR A 79 7.21 4.38 13.74
C THR A 79 6.53 4.51 12.38
N PRO A 80 6.64 5.66 11.68
CA PRO A 80 6.10 5.81 10.34
C PRO A 80 6.91 4.99 9.33
N VAL A 81 6.23 4.44 8.32
CA VAL A 81 6.85 3.73 7.19
C VAL A 81 6.32 4.27 5.88
N CYS A 82 7.15 4.24 4.84
CA CYS A 82 6.82 4.76 3.53
C CYS A 82 6.87 3.64 2.49
N PHE A 83 5.79 3.51 1.73
CA PHE A 83 5.72 2.64 0.58
C PHE A 83 5.68 3.46 -0.70
N GLU A 84 6.30 2.94 -1.75
CA GLU A 84 6.22 3.47 -3.10
C GLU A 84 5.36 2.55 -3.97
N VAL A 85 4.44 3.14 -4.72
CA VAL A 85 3.68 2.42 -5.74
C VAL A 85 4.47 2.44 -7.04
N ILE A 86 4.94 1.28 -7.49
CA ILE A 86 5.61 1.15 -8.79
C ILE A 86 4.52 0.86 -9.84
N PRO A 87 4.25 1.78 -10.78
CA PRO A 87 3.20 1.57 -11.77
C PRO A 87 3.59 0.49 -12.78
N ASN A 88 2.59 -0.25 -13.27
CA ASN A 88 2.73 -1.19 -14.37
C ASN A 88 2.30 -0.54 -15.69
N LYS A 89 2.82 -1.05 -16.81
CA LYS A 89 2.34 -0.65 -18.13
C LYS A 89 0.92 -1.18 -18.33
N ASN A 90 0.00 -0.29 -18.67
CA ASN A 90 -1.39 -0.67 -18.96
C ASN A 90 -1.47 -1.58 -20.19
N THR A 91 -1.94 -2.80 -19.98
CA THR A 91 -2.34 -3.77 -21.01
C THR A 91 -3.77 -4.26 -20.82
N THR A 92 -4.49 -3.69 -19.83
CA THR A 92 -5.81 -4.15 -19.38
C THR A 92 -6.94 -3.34 -20.00
N VAL A 93 -6.79 -2.02 -20.04
CA VAL A 93 -7.83 -1.10 -20.51
C VAL A 93 -7.33 -0.35 -21.74
N PRO A 94 -7.95 -0.51 -22.92
CA PRO A 94 -7.60 0.31 -24.08
C PRO A 94 -8.01 1.77 -23.83
N PRO A 95 -7.25 2.74 -24.38
CA PRO A 95 -7.65 4.15 -24.32
C PRO A 95 -8.92 4.38 -25.14
N THR A 96 -9.70 5.38 -24.74
CA THR A 96 -10.94 5.83 -25.40
C THR A 96 -10.81 7.31 -25.80
N ASP A 97 -11.83 7.89 -26.42
CA ASP A 97 -11.89 9.32 -26.73
C ASP A 97 -11.99 10.22 -25.47
N VAL A 98 -12.46 9.66 -24.36
CA VAL A 98 -12.52 10.33 -23.05
C VAL A 98 -11.53 9.73 -22.03
N PRO A 99 -11.05 10.51 -21.03
CA PRO A 99 -10.25 9.98 -19.92
C PRO A 99 -11.01 8.92 -19.11
N GLN A 100 -10.33 7.85 -18.71
CA GLN A 100 -10.90 6.80 -17.87
C GLN A 100 -10.18 6.72 -16.51
N PHE A 101 -10.93 6.56 -15.43
CA PHE A 101 -10.44 6.61 -14.06
C PHE A 101 -10.75 5.32 -13.32
N TYR A 102 -9.76 4.80 -12.59
CA TYR A 102 -9.88 3.54 -11.84
C TYR A 102 -9.21 3.64 -10.48
N ASN A 103 -9.90 3.22 -9.42
CA ASN A 103 -9.40 3.26 -8.06
C ASN A 103 -8.84 1.90 -7.63
N ALA A 104 -7.71 1.92 -6.93
CA ALA A 104 -7.25 0.81 -6.11
C ALA A 104 -7.05 1.29 -4.67
N PHE A 105 -7.05 0.36 -3.73
CA PHE A 105 -6.66 0.61 -2.35
C PHE A 105 -5.31 -0.05 -2.08
N ILE A 106 -4.51 0.60 -1.23
CA ILE A 106 -3.30 0.06 -0.64
C ILE A 106 -3.61 -0.20 0.82
N ASP A 107 -3.69 -1.47 1.18
CA ASP A 107 -3.90 -1.93 2.55
C ASP A 107 -2.54 -2.15 3.21
N VAL A 108 -2.28 -1.41 4.29
CA VAL A 108 -1.06 -1.60 5.09
C VAL A 108 -1.40 -2.55 6.22
N ILE A 109 -0.72 -3.69 6.26
CA ILE A 109 -1.01 -4.81 7.15
C ILE A 109 0.16 -5.05 8.09
N GLY A 110 -0.14 -5.24 9.38
CA GLY A 110 0.82 -5.64 10.41
C GLY A 110 0.73 -7.13 10.74
N ALA A 111 1.88 -7.79 10.86
CA ALA A 111 2.04 -9.15 11.35
C ALA A 111 2.89 -9.18 12.65
N PRO A 112 2.63 -10.11 13.59
CA PRO A 112 1.59 -11.15 13.54
C PRO A 112 0.16 -10.59 13.74
N GLY A 113 -0.84 -11.28 13.18
CA GLY A 113 -2.26 -10.99 13.42
C GLY A 113 -3.05 -10.39 12.24
N ASN A 114 -2.40 -10.13 11.09
CA ASN A 114 -3.04 -9.60 9.89
C ASN A 114 -3.90 -8.34 10.17
N ILE A 115 -3.33 -7.42 10.96
CA ILE A 115 -4.02 -6.24 11.47
C ILE A 115 -3.94 -5.15 10.39
N GLN A 116 -5.09 -4.56 10.03
CA GLN A 116 -5.10 -3.40 9.14
C GLN A 116 -4.61 -2.16 9.90
N LEU A 117 -3.45 -1.65 9.51
CA LEU A 117 -2.80 -0.49 10.11
C LEU A 117 -3.21 0.82 9.42
N ASP A 118 -3.36 0.77 8.09
CA ASP A 118 -3.81 1.91 7.27
C ASP A 118 -4.48 1.40 5.99
N ARG A 119 -5.25 2.28 5.34
CA ARG A 119 -5.78 2.09 3.99
C ARG A 119 -5.70 3.41 3.24
N ARG A 120 -5.08 3.39 2.06
CA ARG A 120 -4.98 4.55 1.16
C ARG A 120 -5.61 4.26 -0.19
N SER A 121 -6.26 5.25 -0.78
CA SER A 121 -6.76 5.16 -2.15
C SER A 121 -5.72 5.67 -3.14
N VAL A 122 -5.58 4.98 -4.26
CA VAL A 122 -4.76 5.39 -5.41
C VAL A 122 -5.66 5.44 -6.64
N LEU A 123 -5.61 6.56 -7.36
CA LEU A 123 -6.38 6.78 -8.57
C LEU A 123 -5.47 6.63 -9.79
N PHE A 124 -5.84 5.73 -10.70
CA PHE A 124 -5.19 5.56 -12.00
C PHE A 124 -6.00 6.26 -13.09
N LEU A 125 -5.29 7.02 -13.92
CA LEU A 125 -5.82 7.65 -15.12
C LEU A 125 -5.30 6.91 -16.35
N VAL A 126 -6.21 6.36 -17.15
CA VAL A 126 -5.91 5.95 -18.52
C VAL A 126 -6.19 7.16 -19.41
N PRO A 127 -5.16 7.73 -20.07
CA PRO A 127 -5.33 8.92 -20.89
C PRO A 127 -6.20 8.63 -22.12
N PRO A 128 -6.90 9.65 -22.65
CA PRO A 128 -7.64 9.50 -23.89
C PRO A 128 -6.70 9.35 -25.09
N ASP A 129 -7.16 8.66 -26.11
CA ASP A 129 -6.55 8.63 -27.44
C ASP A 129 -7.46 9.37 -28.43
N VAL A 130 -7.05 10.57 -28.80
CA VAL A 130 -7.79 11.46 -29.72
C VAL A 130 -7.88 10.93 -31.15
N THR A 131 -7.20 9.81 -31.46
CA THR A 131 -7.30 9.13 -32.74
C THR A 131 -8.43 8.09 -32.77
N VAL A 132 -8.91 7.66 -31.60
CA VAL A 132 -10.09 6.80 -31.46
C VAL A 132 -11.32 7.71 -31.59
N LYS A 133 -12.08 7.56 -32.69
CA LYS A 133 -13.32 8.28 -32.98
C LYS A 133 -14.52 7.36 -32.90
#